data_AF-A0A2V6P386-F1
#
_entry.id   AF-A0A2V6P386-F1
#
_cell.length_a   1.000
_cell.length_b   1.000
_cell.length_c   1.000
_cell.angle_alpha   90.00
_cell.angle_beta   90.00
_cell.angle_gamma   90.00
#
_symmetry.space_group_name_H-M   'P 1'
#
loop_
_entity.id
_entity.type
_entity.pdbx_description
1 polymer ?
#
loop_
_entity_poly.entity_id
_entity_poly.type
_entity_poly.pdbx_seq_one_letter_code
_entity_poly.pdbx_strand_id
1 'polypeptide(L)'
;MKKILAESFKRAITKEQSKDTGMAMVLLLLLASGAFKREILVTAAMIALIVDMTVPRLYRPVAVLWLGLSHLLGTVVSKILLTLVFFGVVTPIGLARKLLGIDSLKLKDFKSGENSVMVIRNHIFTGKDIEKPY
;
A
#
# COMPACT_ATOMS: atom_id res chain seq x y z
N MET A 1 -2.12 -16.94 5.26
CA MET A 1 -2.36 -15.98 6.36
C MET A 1 -1.41 -16.17 7.54
N LYS A 2 -1.33 -17.37 8.15
CA LYS A 2 -0.40 -17.67 9.27
C LYS A 2 1.09 -17.38 8.97
N LYS A 3 1.58 -17.68 7.76
CA LYS A 3 2.97 -17.36 7.34
C LYS A 3 3.26 -15.85 7.31
N ILE A 4 2.34 -15.03 6.80
CA ILE A 4 2.52 -13.56 6.70
C ILE A 4 2.55 -12.93 8.09
N LEU A 5 1.65 -13.38 8.97
CA LEU A 5 1.64 -12.98 10.39
C LEU A 5 2.96 -13.38 11.07
N ALA A 6 3.39 -14.63 10.94
CA ALA A 6 4.62 -15.10 11.55
C ALA A 6 5.88 -14.36 11.05
N GLU A 7 5.96 -14.03 9.76
CA GLU A 7 7.08 -13.26 9.18
C GLU A 7 7.07 -11.79 9.64
N SER A 8 5.89 -11.16 9.75
CA SER A 8 5.78 -9.77 10.23
C SER A 8 6.27 -9.61 11.66
N PHE A 9 5.97 -10.58 12.54
CA PHE A 9 6.42 -10.58 13.93
C PHE A 9 7.88 -11.05 14.12
N LYS A 10 8.49 -11.67 13.10
CA LYS A 10 9.89 -12.12 13.11
C LYS A 10 10.89 -11.05 12.67
N ARG A 11 10.43 -9.90 12.15
CA ARG A 11 11.34 -8.82 11.74
C ARG A 11 12.14 -8.29 12.93
N ALA A 12 13.46 -8.25 12.76
CA ALA A 12 14.34 -7.63 13.74
C ALA A 12 14.12 -6.11 13.74
N ILE A 13 13.34 -5.63 14.72
CA ILE A 13 13.15 -4.19 14.93
C ILE A 13 14.49 -3.52 15.24
N THR A 14 14.82 -2.48 14.49
CA THR A 14 16.05 -1.70 14.69
C THR A 14 15.92 -0.77 15.89
N LYS A 15 17.06 -0.28 16.40
CA LYS A 15 17.07 0.71 17.49
C LYS A 15 16.34 2.00 17.07
N GLU A 16 16.50 2.40 15.83
CA GLU A 16 15.86 3.57 15.23
C GLU A 16 14.33 3.42 15.18
N GLN A 17 13.82 2.28 14.70
CA GLN A 17 12.38 2.01 14.70
C GLN A 17 11.77 1.98 16.10
N SER A 18 12.54 1.53 17.09
CA SER A 18 12.08 1.55 18.49
C SER A 18 11.99 2.99 19.00
N LYS A 19 12.96 3.85 18.66
CA LYS A 19 12.95 5.28 18.96
C LYS A 19 11.80 6.00 18.26
N ASP A 20 11.58 5.76 16.97
CA ASP A 20 10.48 6.36 16.22
C ASP A 20 9.12 5.99 16.81
N THR A 21 8.98 4.73 17.27
CA THR A 21 7.78 4.30 17.98
C THR A 21 7.62 5.00 19.32
N GLY A 22 8.72 5.20 20.07
CA GLY A 22 8.73 5.99 21.30
C GLY A 22 8.30 7.43 21.08
N MET A 23 8.88 8.10 20.08
CA MET A 23 8.49 9.46 19.67
C MET A 23 7.01 9.54 19.28
N ALA A 24 6.49 8.55 18.55
CA ALA A 24 5.07 8.48 18.20
C ALA A 24 4.18 8.32 19.45
N MET A 25 4.58 7.52 20.44
CA MET A 25 3.84 7.37 21.69
C MET A 25 3.84 8.66 22.53
N VAL A 26 4.97 9.36 22.59
CA VAL A 26 5.05 10.69 23.24
C VAL A 26 4.09 11.66 22.57
N LEU A 27 4.07 11.70 21.23
CA LEU A 27 3.15 12.56 20.48
C LEU A 27 1.69 12.21 20.77
N LEU A 28 1.33 10.92 20.80
CA LEU A 28 -0.03 10.48 21.14
C LEU A 28 -0.44 10.92 22.55
N LEU A 29 0.45 10.83 23.53
CA LEU A 29 0.18 11.30 24.90
C LEU A 29 -0.04 12.81 24.96
N LEU A 30 0.73 13.59 24.20
CA LEU A 30 0.56 15.05 24.12
C LEU A 30 -0.76 15.44 23.43
N LEU A 31 -1.10 14.78 22.32
CA LEU A 31 -2.38 15.00 21.64
C LEU A 31 -3.57 14.64 22.54
N ALA A 32 -3.47 13.51 23.26
CA ALA A 32 -4.46 13.12 24.25
C ALA A 32 -4.56 14.14 25.39
N SER A 33 -3.43 14.67 25.87
CA SER A 33 -3.42 15.73 26.89
C SER A 33 -4.20 16.96 26.43
N GLY A 34 -3.99 17.42 25.19
CA GLY A 34 -4.71 18.55 24.62
C GLY A 34 -6.21 18.29 24.45
N ALA A 35 -6.57 17.08 24.00
CA ALA A 35 -7.98 16.70 23.78
C ALA A 35 -8.76 16.52 25.09
N PHE A 36 -8.17 15.86 26.09
CA PHE A 36 -8.82 15.55 27.36
C PHE A 36 -8.59 16.60 28.46
N LYS A 37 -7.74 17.61 28.21
CA LYS A 37 -7.34 18.67 29.16
C LYS A 37 -6.82 18.12 30.50
N ARG A 38 -6.10 16.99 30.48
CA ARG A 38 -5.55 16.36 31.68
C ARG A 38 -4.05 16.57 31.77
N GLU A 39 -3.60 17.42 32.68
CA GLU A 39 -2.18 17.75 32.85
C GLU A 39 -1.30 16.57 33.28
N ILE A 40 -1.90 15.54 33.89
CA ILE A 40 -1.22 14.27 34.22
C ILE A 40 -0.62 13.62 32.96
N LEU A 41 -1.25 13.76 31.80
CA LEU A 41 -0.75 13.21 30.54
C LEU A 41 0.51 13.92 30.04
N VAL A 42 0.67 15.21 30.34
CA VAL A 42 1.91 15.95 30.04
C VAL A 42 3.08 15.39 30.84
N THR A 43 2.86 15.16 32.14
CA THR A 43 3.89 14.59 33.01
C THR A 43 4.28 13.18 32.53
N ALA A 44 3.29 12.35 32.16
CA ALA A 44 3.54 11.04 31.59
C ALA A 44 4.30 11.11 30.25
N ALA A 45 3.99 12.07 29.38
CA ALA A 45 4.67 12.28 28.11
C ALA A 45 6.15 12.70 28.32
N MET A 46 6.43 13.56 29.30
CA MET A 46 7.81 13.95 29.64
C MET A 46 8.62 12.74 30.13
N ILE A 47 8.05 11.92 31.01
CA ILE A 47 8.71 10.70 31.49
C ILE A 47 8.97 9.73 30.33
N ALA A 48 7.96 9.52 29.48
CA ALA A 48 8.10 8.68 28.28
C ALA A 48 9.20 9.19 27.34
N LEU A 49 9.31 10.50 27.14
CA LEU A 49 10.36 11.10 26.32
C LEU A 49 11.77 10.84 26.89
N ILE A 50 11.95 11.01 28.20
CA ILE A 50 13.25 10.73 28.86
C ILE A 50 13.63 9.25 28.70
N VAL A 51 12.65 8.35 28.84
CA VAL A 51 12.85 6.91 28.64
C VAL A 51 13.21 6.59 27.19
N ASP A 52 12.56 7.23 26.22
CA ASP A 52 12.88 7.04 24.79
C ASP A 52 14.29 7.51 24.43
N MET A 53 14.73 8.64 25.00
CA MET A 53 16.08 9.17 24.78
C MET A 53 17.16 8.28 25.42
N THR A 54 16.89 7.70 26.59
CA THR A 54 17.88 6.94 27.36
C THR A 54 17.93 5.47 26.94
N VAL A 55 16.76 4.83 26.80
CA VAL A 55 16.63 3.40 26.52
C VAL A 55 15.51 3.16 25.50
N PRO A 56 15.70 3.52 24.21
CA PRO A 56 14.68 3.35 23.17
C PRO A 56 14.31 1.88 22.95
N ARG A 57 15.18 0.94 23.37
CA ARG A 57 14.93 -0.50 23.29
C ARG A 57 13.73 -0.96 24.12
N LEU A 58 13.29 -0.18 25.12
CA LEU A 58 12.09 -0.48 25.90
C LEU A 58 10.80 -0.40 25.05
N TYR A 59 10.80 0.41 23.99
CA TYR A 59 9.67 0.53 23.06
C TYR A 59 9.60 -0.60 22.03
N ARG A 60 10.56 -1.52 22.02
CA ARG A 60 10.60 -2.65 21.07
C ARG A 60 9.33 -3.52 21.05
N PRO A 61 8.74 -3.99 22.17
CA PRO A 61 7.51 -4.76 22.13
C PRO A 61 6.34 -3.98 21.52
N VAL A 62 6.25 -2.68 21.83
CA VAL A 62 5.26 -1.78 21.24
C VAL A 62 5.52 -1.60 19.75
N ALA A 63 6.78 -1.44 19.34
CA ALA A 63 7.17 -1.31 17.94
C ALA A 63 6.84 -2.55 17.12
N VAL A 64 7.06 -3.76 17.66
CA VAL A 64 6.68 -5.02 17.00
C VAL A 64 5.17 -5.07 16.76
N LEU A 65 4.37 -4.74 17.77
CA LEU A 65 2.90 -4.75 17.67
C LEU A 65 2.40 -3.66 16.71
N TRP A 66 2.89 -2.43 16.88
CA TRP A 66 2.49 -1.26 16.09
C TRP A 66 2.85 -1.42 14.61
N LEU A 67 4.09 -1.77 14.30
CA LEU A 67 4.55 -1.94 12.92
C LEU A 67 3.96 -3.21 12.29
N GLY A 68 3.80 -4.28 13.07
CA GLY A 68 3.12 -5.48 12.60
C GLY A 68 1.65 -5.20 12.24
N LEU A 69 0.95 -4.44 13.07
CA LEU A 69 -0.42 -4.01 12.80
C LEU A 69 -0.48 -3.12 11.56
N SER A 70 0.41 -2.12 11.45
CA SER A 70 0.49 -1.24 10.28
C SER A 70 0.71 -2.03 8.97
N HIS A 71 1.59 -3.03 8.99
CA HIS A 71 1.85 -3.88 7.83
C HIS A 71 0.63 -4.73 7.42
N LEU A 72 -0.06 -5.29 8.42
CA LEU A 72 -1.29 -6.05 8.18
C LEU A 72 -2.38 -5.14 7.61
N LEU A 73 -2.57 -3.97 8.20
CA LEU A 73 -3.53 -2.98 7.76
C LEU A 73 -3.23 -2.55 6.33
N GLY A 74 -1.98 -2.23 6.01
CA GLY A 74 -1.55 -1.86 4.66
C GLY A 74 -1.84 -2.95 3.63
N THR A 75 -1.62 -4.22 3.98
CA THR A 75 -1.91 -5.35 3.09
C THR A 75 -3.41 -5.51 2.83
N VAL A 76 -4.24 -5.34 3.87
CA VAL A 76 -5.70 -5.44 3.76
C VAL A 76 -6.26 -4.25 2.99
N VAL A 77 -5.86 -3.04 3.36
CA VAL A 77 -6.32 -1.79 2.73
C VAL A 77 -5.93 -1.74 1.26
N SER A 78 -4.72 -2.16 0.89
CA SER A 78 -4.30 -2.22 -0.52
C SER A 78 -5.24 -3.10 -1.37
N LYS A 79 -5.64 -4.27 -0.84
CA LYS A 79 -6.59 -5.16 -1.52
C LYS A 79 -7.99 -4.56 -1.61
N ILE A 80 -8.47 -3.94 -0.52
CA ILE A 80 -9.77 -3.28 -0.49
C ILE A 80 -9.80 -2.16 -1.52
N LEU A 81 -8.78 -1.29 -1.53
CA LEU A 81 -8.68 -0.16 -2.43
C LEU A 81 -8.62 -0.62 -3.89
N LEU A 82 -7.81 -1.64 -4.20
CA LEU A 82 -7.75 -2.20 -5.55
C LEU A 82 -9.10 -2.80 -5.97
N THR A 83 -9.78 -3.50 -5.07
CA THR A 83 -11.11 -4.07 -5.32
C THR A 83 -12.12 -2.96 -5.60
N LEU A 84 -12.11 -1.91 -4.79
CA LEU A 84 -13.02 -0.77 -4.93
C LEU A 84 -12.77 0.00 -6.22
N VAL A 85 -11.50 0.23 -6.60
CA VAL A 85 -11.15 0.84 -7.89
C VAL A 85 -11.56 -0.07 -9.06
N PHE A 86 -11.32 -1.37 -8.96
CA PHE A 86 -11.68 -2.31 -10.01
C PHE A 86 -13.19 -2.35 -10.25
N PHE A 87 -13.99 -2.48 -9.19
CA PHE A 87 -15.45 -2.56 -9.32
C PHE A 87 -16.14 -1.20 -9.46
N GLY A 88 -15.57 -0.13 -8.90
CA GLY A 88 -16.14 1.22 -8.95
C GLY A 88 -15.78 2.00 -10.22
N VAL A 89 -14.64 1.69 -10.85
CA VAL A 89 -14.15 2.43 -12.03
C VAL A 89 -13.91 1.52 -13.22
N VAL A 90 -13.04 0.51 -13.08
CA VAL A 90 -12.59 -0.30 -14.23
C VAL A 90 -13.73 -1.13 -14.83
N THR A 91 -14.48 -1.82 -13.98
CA THR A 91 -15.60 -2.70 -14.38
C THR A 91 -16.73 -1.93 -15.05
N PRO A 92 -17.25 -0.81 -14.50
CA PRO A 92 -18.30 -0.05 -15.17
C PRO A 92 -17.83 0.56 -16.49
N ILE A 93 -16.57 1.02 -16.60
CA ILE A 93 -16.01 1.48 -17.88
C ILE A 93 -15.98 0.33 -18.90
N GLY A 94 -15.52 -0.86 -18.49
CA GLY A 94 -15.51 -2.04 -19.35
C GLY A 94 -16.92 -2.46 -19.80
N LEU A 95 -17.89 -2.42 -18.89
CA LEU A 95 -19.28 -2.74 -19.19
C LEU A 95 -19.91 -1.69 -20.11
N ALA A 96 -19.66 -0.40 -19.88
CA ALA A 96 -20.11 0.68 -20.75
C ALA A 96 -19.54 0.52 -22.18
N ARG A 97 -18.24 0.22 -22.32
CA ARG A 97 -17.64 -0.09 -23.63
C ARG A 97 -18.28 -1.29 -24.31
N LYS A 98 -18.59 -2.35 -23.55
CA LYS A 98 -19.28 -3.53 -24.06
C LYS A 98 -20.69 -3.20 -24.55
N LEU A 99 -21.45 -2.40 -23.81
CA LEU A 99 -22.80 -1.97 -24.18
C LEU A 99 -22.79 -1.06 -25.41
N LEU A 100 -21.80 -0.17 -25.53
CA LEU A 100 -21.58 0.68 -26.71
C LEU A 100 -21.05 -0.11 -27.93
N GLY A 101 -20.78 -1.41 -27.80
CA GLY A 101 -20.27 -2.25 -28.89
C GLY A 101 -18.81 -1.97 -29.27
N ILE A 102 -18.05 -1.26 -28.45
CA ILE A 102 -16.65 -0.92 -28.72
C ILE A 102 -15.77 -2.14 -28.45
N ASP A 103 -15.46 -2.91 -29.51
CA ASP A 103 -14.59 -4.08 -29.46
C ASP A 103 -13.19 -3.78 -30.05
N SER A 104 -12.40 -2.97 -29.33
CA SER A 104 -11.04 -2.60 -29.77
C SER A 104 -10.07 -3.79 -29.85
N LEU A 105 -10.38 -4.90 -29.17
CA LEU A 105 -9.53 -6.10 -29.14
C LEU A 105 -10.02 -7.16 -30.14
N LYS A 106 -11.07 -6.91 -30.92
CA LYS A 106 -11.70 -7.85 -31.85
C LYS A 106 -11.97 -9.22 -31.21
N LEU A 107 -12.43 -9.22 -29.96
CA LEU A 107 -12.63 -10.44 -29.18
C LEU A 107 -13.72 -11.34 -29.79
N LYS A 108 -14.69 -10.76 -30.48
CA LYS A 108 -15.74 -11.52 -31.18
C LYS A 108 -15.21 -12.28 -32.40
N ASP A 109 -14.23 -11.72 -33.09
CA ASP A 109 -13.65 -12.30 -34.31
C ASP A 109 -12.50 -13.26 -33.99
N PHE A 110 -11.94 -13.17 -32.79
CA PHE A 110 -10.83 -14.02 -32.37
C PHE A 110 -11.25 -15.49 -32.35
N LYS A 111 -10.63 -16.29 -33.23
CA LYS A 111 -10.90 -17.73 -33.47
C LYS A 111 -12.27 -18.04 -34.09
N SER A 112 -13.01 -17.06 -34.61
CA SER A 112 -14.30 -17.33 -35.27
C SER A 112 -14.14 -17.73 -36.75
N GLY A 113 -12.98 -17.48 -37.36
CA GLY A 113 -12.67 -17.87 -38.74
C GLY A 113 -11.17 -17.94 -39.02
N GLU A 114 -10.82 -17.99 -40.31
CA GLU A 114 -9.42 -18.12 -40.79
C GLU A 114 -8.65 -16.78 -40.80
N ASN A 115 -9.36 -15.66 -40.70
CA ASN A 115 -8.77 -14.32 -40.77
C ASN A 115 -8.01 -13.94 -39.50
N SER A 116 -6.87 -13.27 -39.66
CA SER A 116 -6.09 -12.74 -38.54
C SER A 116 -6.74 -11.49 -37.94
N VAL A 117 -6.88 -11.46 -36.61
CA VAL A 117 -7.32 -10.27 -35.87
C VAL A 117 -6.18 -9.30 -35.58
N MET A 118 -4.92 -9.72 -35.82
CA MET A 118 -3.74 -8.89 -35.59
C MET A 118 -3.69 -7.75 -36.60
N VAL A 119 -3.24 -6.58 -36.14
CA VAL A 119 -3.06 -5.42 -37.01
C VAL A 119 -1.77 -5.62 -37.82
N ILE A 120 -1.91 -5.77 -39.14
CA ILE A 120 -0.76 -5.79 -40.06
C ILE A 120 -0.22 -4.37 -40.15
N ARG A 121 0.99 -4.16 -39.61
CA ARG A 121 1.69 -2.88 -39.73
C ARG A 121 2.41 -2.85 -41.07
N ASN A 122 1.73 -2.35 -42.11
CA ASN A 122 2.27 -2.14 -43.46
C ASN A 122 3.32 -1.00 -43.50
N HIS A 123 4.34 -1.06 -42.65
CA HIS A 123 5.46 -0.13 -42.62
C HIS A 123 6.77 -0.88 -42.87
N ILE A 124 7.68 -0.22 -43.57
CA ILE A 124 9.02 -0.73 -43.81
C ILE A 124 9.87 -0.32 -42.62
N PHE A 125 10.38 -1.30 -41.88
CA PHE A 125 11.26 -1.04 -40.75
C PHE A 125 12.58 -0.43 -41.22
N THR A 126 12.98 0.65 -40.57
CA THR A 126 14.22 1.37 -40.80
C THR A 126 15.10 1.32 -39.56
N GLY A 127 16.38 1.67 -39.69
CA GLY A 127 17.28 1.74 -38.53
C GLY A 127 16.79 2.68 -37.42
N LYS A 128 16.02 3.73 -37.78
CA LYS A 128 15.45 4.68 -36.81
C LYS A 128 14.40 4.04 -35.90
N ASP A 129 13.71 3.01 -36.37
CA ASP A 129 12.69 2.30 -35.58
C ASP A 129 13.31 1.40 -34.50
N ILE A 130 14.59 1.03 -34.67
CA ILE A 130 15.38 0.32 -33.65
C ILE A 130 15.80 1.30 -32.55
N GLU A 131 16.15 2.54 -32.93
CA GLU A 131 16.52 3.59 -31.96
C GLU A 131 15.31 4.12 -31.18
N LYS A 132 14.11 4.11 -31.80
CA LYS A 132 12.85 4.56 -31.19
C LYS A 132 11.71 3.56 -31.45
N PRO A 133 11.65 2.47 -30.66
CA PRO A 133 10.70 1.38 -30.90
C PRO A 133 9.26 1.65 -30.42
N TYR A 134 8.98 2.82 -29.83
CA TYR A 134 7.67 3.22 -29.27
C TYR A 134 7.27 4.63 -29.68
#